data_AF-A0A256J270-F1
#
_entry.id   AF-A0A256J270-F1
#
_cell.length_a   1.000
_cell.length_b   1.000
_cell.length_c   1.000
_cell.angle_alpha   90.00
_cell.angle_beta   90.00
_cell.angle_gamma   90.00
#
_symmetry.space_group_name_H-M   'P 1'
#
loop_
_entity.id
_entity.type
_entity.pdbx_description
1 polymer ?
#
loop_
_entity_poly.entity_id
_entity_poly.type
_entity_poly.pdbx_seq_one_letter_code
_entity_poly.pdbx_strand_id
1 'polypeptide(L)' 'MSFGDPVFTILGSLTGIVICVMSGSLAIATRLLVQKDARANFVMLMSLIAFGFGAATLRVTAGPALTCLAELLGL' A
#
# COMPACT_ATOMS: atom_id res chain seq x y z
N MET A 1 -12.33 -11.90 11.27
CA MET A 1 -12.75 -11.29 9.99
C MET A 1 -12.11 -12.10 8.89
N SER A 2 -12.92 -12.63 7.99
CA SER A 2 -12.53 -13.55 6.92
C SER A 2 -12.22 -12.78 5.64
N PHE A 3 -11.44 -13.36 4.73
CA PHE A 3 -11.24 -12.80 3.38
C PHE A 3 -12.52 -12.77 2.53
N GLY A 4 -13.58 -13.43 3.00
CA GLY A 4 -14.92 -13.31 2.41
C GLY A 4 -15.71 -12.07 2.87
N ASP A 5 -15.23 -11.32 3.86
CA ASP A 5 -15.91 -10.10 4.33
C ASP A 5 -15.62 -8.96 3.33
N PRO A 6 -16.61 -8.48 2.56
CA PRO A 6 -16.40 -7.53 1.46
C PRO A 6 -15.83 -6.20 1.93
N VAL A 7 -16.26 -5.76 3.12
CA VAL A 7 -15.77 -4.56 3.80
C VAL A 7 -14.28 -4.72 4.14
N PHE A 8 -13.86 -5.89 4.62
CA PHE A 8 -12.48 -6.15 5.02
C PHE A 8 -11.54 -6.20 3.81
N THR A 9 -11.93 -6.84 2.71
CA THR A 9 -11.11 -6.93 1.50
C THR A 9 -11.02 -5.60 0.75
N ILE A 10 -12.11 -4.84 0.66
CA ILE A 10 -12.08 -3.50 0.05
C ILE A 10 -11.23 -2.55 0.91
N LEU A 11 -11.50 -2.42 2.22
CA LEU A 11 -10.71 -1.55 3.10
C LEU A 11 -9.26 -2.01 3.17
N GLY A 12 -8.99 -3.31 3.22
CA GLY A 12 -7.64 -3.86 3.21
C GLY A 12 -6.87 -3.49 1.94
N SER A 13 -7.51 -3.61 0.77
CA SER A 13 -6.92 -3.19 -0.51
C SER A 13 -6.66 -1.68 -0.55
N LEU A 14 -7.60 -0.86 -0.09
CA LEU A 14 -7.47 0.59 -0.03
C LEU A 14 -6.33 1.01 0.91
N THR A 15 -6.23 0.35 2.07
CA THR A 15 -5.16 0.57 3.04
C THR A 15 -3.80 0.23 2.43
N GLY A 16 -3.69 -0.90 1.71
CA GLY A 16 -2.48 -1.27 0.99
C GLY A 16 -2.07 -0.23 -0.07
N ILE A 17 -3.04 0.30 -0.82
CA ILE A 17 -2.80 1.38 -1.80
C ILE A 17 -2.27 2.63 -1.11
N VAL A 18 -2.93 3.08 -0.04
CA VAL A 18 -2.53 4.29 0.71
C VAL A 18 -1.10 4.14 1.25
N ILE A 19 -0.77 2.98 1.84
CA ILE A 19 0.58 2.71 2.34
C ILE A 19 1.60 2.76 1.20
N CYS A 20 1.34 2.11 0.07
CA CYS A 20 2.23 2.14 -1.08
C CYS A 20 2.44 3.57 -1.61
N VAL A 21 1.37 4.34 -1.77
CA VAL A 21 1.44 5.71 -2.31
C VAL A 21 2.21 6.61 -1.36
N MET A 22 1.82 6.68 -0.08
CA MET A 22 2.46 7.56 0.89
C MET A 22 3.93 7.20 1.10
N SER A 23 4.23 5.92 1.22
CA SER A 23 5.59 5.45 1.46
C SER A 23 6.48 5.59 0.23
N GLY A 24 5.95 5.29 -0.97
CA GLY A 24 6.65 5.51 -2.24
C GLY A 24 6.94 6.99 -2.47
N SER A 25 5.95 7.87 -2.26
CA SER A 25 6.11 9.32 -2.36
C SER A 25 7.15 9.84 -1.37
N LEU A 26 7.16 9.35 -0.13
CA LEU A 26 8.14 9.75 0.87
C LEU A 26 9.56 9.28 0.50
N ALA A 27 9.71 8.06 -0.02
CA ALA A 27 10.99 7.55 -0.51
C ALA A 27 11.54 8.39 -1.67
N ILE A 28 10.67 8.73 -2.64
CA ILE A 28 11.03 9.58 -3.79
C ILE A 28 11.39 10.99 -3.35
N ALA A 29 10.58 11.61 -2.49
CA ALA A 29 10.82 12.94 -1.96
C ALA A 29 12.13 12.99 -1.17
N THR A 30 12.40 11.99 -0.32
CA THR A 30 13.64 11.90 0.44
C THR A 30 14.86 11.75 -0.48
N ARG A 31 14.74 10.99 -1.57
CA ARG A 31 15.82 10.83 -2.55
C ARG A 31 16.09 12.10 -3.35
N LEU A 32 15.05 12.85 -3.70
CA LEU A 32 15.16 14.04 -4.56
C LEU A 32 15.52 15.31 -3.79
N LEU A 33 15.04 15.47 -2.56
CA LEU A 33 15.10 16.73 -1.82
C LEU A 33 16.17 16.77 -0.73
N VAL A 34 16.70 15.62 -0.29
CA VAL A 34 17.59 15.57 0.88
C VAL A 34 19.03 15.26 0.47
N GLN A 35 19.96 16.11 0.92
CA GLN A 35 21.39 15.88 0.76
C GLN A 35 21.79 14.66 1.61
N LYS A 36 22.75 13.88 1.12
CA LYS A 36 23.03 12.49 1.54
C LYS A 36 23.41 12.39 3.03
N ASP A 37 22.40 12.36 3.90
CA ASP A 37 22.50 12.30 5.36
C ASP A 37 22.08 10.92 5.89
N ALA A 38 22.68 10.50 7.02
CA ALA A 38 22.35 9.22 7.65
C ALA A 38 20.86 9.11 8.03
N ARG A 39 20.22 10.23 8.40
CA ARG A 39 18.78 10.31 8.69
C ARG A 39 17.94 10.09 7.44
N ALA A 40 18.35 10.63 6.29
CA ALA A 40 17.65 10.46 5.02
C ALA A 40 17.68 9.00 4.55
N ASN A 41 18.82 8.32 4.71
CA ASN A 41 18.93 6.89 4.42
C ASN A 41 18.03 6.03 5.32
N PHE A 42 17.90 6.36 6.60
CA PHE A 42 16.99 5.66 7.50
C PHE A 42 15.52 5.83 7.09
N VAL A 43 15.10 7.06 6.78
CA VAL A 43 13.74 7.37 6.30
C VAL A 43 13.46 6.64 4.98
N MET A 44 14.42 6.62 4.06
CA MET A 44 14.29 5.87 2.81
C MET A 44 14.12 4.37 3.06
N LEU A 45 14.93 3.77 3.94
CA LEU A 45 14.85 2.35 4.27
C LEU A 45 13.48 2.00 4.88
N MET A 46 13.01 2.78 5.85
CA MET A 46 11.70 2.58 6.48
C MET A 46 10.56 2.74 5.47
N SER A 47 10.70 3.69 4.54
CA SER A 47 9.73 3.89 3.47
C SER A 47 9.67 2.69 2.51
N LEU A 48 10.81 2.07 2.19
CA LEU A 48 10.81 0.86 1.35
C LEU A 48 10.19 -0.35 2.08
N ILE A 49 10.43 -0.49 3.38
CA ILE A 49 9.83 -1.56 4.20
C ILE A 49 8.31 -1.41 4.25
N ALA A 50 7.82 -0.20 4.55
CA ALA A 50 6.38 0.09 4.56
C ALA A 50 5.74 -0.11 3.18
N PHE A 51 6.44 0.28 2.10
CA PHE A 51 5.99 0.01 0.74
C PHE A 51 5.84 -1.50 0.46
N GLY A 52 6.80 -2.31 0.88
CA GLY A 52 6.74 -3.77 0.76
C GLY A 52 5.54 -4.36 1.49
N PHE A 53 5.22 -3.86 2.68
CA PHE A 53 4.04 -4.29 3.44
C PHE A 53 2.72 -3.91 2.75
N GLY A 54 2.63 -2.68 2.23
CA GLY A 54 1.48 -2.22 1.44
C GLY A 54 1.26 -3.09 0.20
N ALA A 55 2.34 -3.41 -0.52
CA ALA A 55 2.30 -4.25 -1.73
C ALA A 55 1.90 -5.70 -1.42
N ALA A 56 2.41 -6.26 -0.32
CA ALA A 56 2.01 -7.60 0.13
C ALA A 56 0.52 -7.64 0.51
N THR A 57 0.03 -6.62 1.22
CA THR A 57 -1.39 -6.48 1.57
C THR A 57 -2.24 -6.43 0.30
N LEU A 58 -1.87 -5.57 -0.66
CA LEU A 58 -2.52 -5.47 -1.96
C LEU A 58 -2.56 -6.80 -2.71
N ARG A 59 -1.45 -7.55 -2.73
CA ARG A 59 -1.39 -8.85 -3.40
C ARG A 59 -2.42 -9.84 -2.85
N VAL A 60 -2.67 -9.80 -1.55
CA VAL A 60 -3.62 -10.70 -0.89
C VAL A 60 -5.07 -10.23 -1.09
N THR A 61 -5.30 -8.92 -1.06
CA THR A 61 -6.67 -8.36 -1.06
C THR A 61 -7.18 -7.94 -2.43
N ALA A 62 -6.33 -7.72 -3.44
CA ALA A 62 -6.74 -7.11 -4.72
C ALA A 62 -7.71 -7.99 -5.54
N GLY A 63 -7.46 -9.30 -5.63
CA GLY A 63 -8.35 -10.21 -6.35
C GLY A 63 -9.75 -10.30 -5.71
N PRO A 64 -9.84 -10.57 -4.40
CA PRO A 64 -11.09 -10.54 -3.65
C PRO A 64 -11.80 -9.17 -3.69
N ALA A 65 -11.04 -8.07 -3.64
CA ALA A 65 -11.61 -6.73 -3.73
C ALA A 65 -12.21 -6.47 -5.11
N LEU A 66 -11.52 -6.83 -6.21
CA LEU A 66 -12.02 -6.67 -7.58
C LEU A 66 -13.28 -7.47 -7.85
N THR A 67 -13.32 -8.73 -7.39
CA THR A 67 -14.51 -9.59 -7.53
C THR A 67 -15.70 -9.03 -6.76
N CYS A 68 -15.50 -8.61 -5.51
CA CYS A 68 -16.54 -7.94 -4.74
C CYS A 68 -17.02 -6.63 -5.38
N LEU A 69 -16.10 -5.86 -5.97
CA LEU A 69 -16.42 -4.59 -6.62
C LEU A 69 -17.18 -4.80 -7.94
N ALA A 70 -16.86 -5.86 -8.70
CA ALA A 70 -17.62 -6.27 -9.89
C ALA A 70 -19.06 -6.69 -9.53
N GLU A 71 -19.23 -7.53 -8.50
CA GLU A 71 -20.55 -7.93 -8.01
C GLU A 71 -21.39 -6.73 -7.56
N LEU A 72 -20.79 -5.76 -6.86
CA LEU A 72 -21.48 -4.54 -6.44
C LEU A 72 -21.89 -3.63 -7.61
N LEU A 73 -21.13 -3.64 -8.70
CA LEU A 73 -21.44 -2.86 -9.92
C LEU A 73 -22.36 -3.61 -10.89
N GLY A 74 -22.67 -4.89 -10.66
CA GLY A 74 -23.48 -5.70 -11.56
C GLY A 74 -22.78 -6.04 -12.89
N LEU A 75 -21.44 -6.09 -12.86
CA LEU A 75 -20.56 -6.48 -13.97
C LEU A 75 -20.21 -7.96 -13.88
#